data_AF-A0AAD5DJW7-F1
#
_entry.id   AF-A0AAD5DJW7-F1
#
_cell.length_a   1.000
_cell.length_b   1.000
_cell.length_c   1.000
_cell.angle_alpha   90.00
_cell.angle_beta   90.00
_cell.angle_gamma   90.00
#
_symmetry.space_group_name_H-M   'P 1'
#
loop_
_entity.id
_entity.type
_entity.pdbx_description
1 polymer ?
#
loop_
_entity_poly.entity_id
_entity_poly.type
_entity_poly.pdbx_seq_one_letter_code
_entity_poly.pdbx_strand_id
1 'polypeptide(L)'
;MAAQPPPPPADLVSALQEQLGRVNAMLFNYIGALQRDAPPSAVKGEPLAAQPKAYDVQAQSELMARDLTTALQEVESSILRLPPMPASEAEEVAQAVVLMQQNADASAELAAELAAARAKLARLQDAHGALAEAALCHRAAAAAAAAADKAAAAAAAGKGGT
;
A
#
# COMPACT_ATOMS: atom_id res chain seq x y z
N MET A 1 13.53 -1.16 -2.89
CA MET A 1 12.13 -1.46 -2.52
C MET A 1 11.39 -0.14 -2.58
N ALA A 2 10.75 0.18 -3.71
CA ALA A 2 9.95 1.39 -3.82
C ALA A 2 8.73 1.20 -2.92
N ALA A 3 8.59 2.07 -1.91
CA ALA A 3 7.40 2.10 -1.09
C ALA A 3 6.21 2.34 -2.01
N GLN A 4 5.29 1.37 -2.03
CA GLN A 4 4.02 1.49 -2.72
C GLN A 4 3.37 2.79 -2.22
N PRO A 5 2.95 3.71 -3.12
CA PRO A 5 2.27 4.92 -2.69
C PRO A 5 1.09 4.48 -1.81
N PRO A 6 0.86 5.15 -0.66
CA PRO A 6 -0.27 4.83 0.18
C PRO A 6 -1.51 4.79 -0.71
N PRO A 7 -2.40 3.80 -0.55
CA PRO A 7 -3.62 3.73 -1.33
C PRO A 7 -4.27 5.12 -1.29
N PRO A 8 -4.82 5.62 -2.42
CA PRO A 8 -5.48 6.92 -2.41
C PRO A 8 -6.45 6.90 -1.23
N PRO A 9 -6.52 7.97 -0.43
CA PRO A 9 -7.48 8.03 0.66
C PRO A 9 -8.82 7.69 0.03
N ALA A 10 -9.34 6.48 0.30
CA ALA A 10 -10.69 6.12 -0.09
C ALA A 10 -11.53 7.30 0.38
N ASP A 11 -12.19 7.98 -0.56
CA ASP A 11 -12.79 9.30 -0.38
C ASP A 11 -13.32 9.45 1.04
N LEU A 12 -12.51 10.09 1.91
CA LEU A 12 -12.73 10.07 3.35
C LEU A 12 -14.05 10.77 3.67
N VAL A 13 -14.44 11.72 2.81
CA VAL A 13 -15.71 12.42 2.88
C VAL A 13 -16.85 11.48 2.51
N SER A 14 -16.75 10.73 1.41
CA SER A 14 -17.76 9.71 1.07
C SER A 14 -17.88 8.61 2.13
N ALA A 15 -16.77 8.14 2.69
CA ALA A 15 -16.77 7.17 3.78
C ALA A 15 -17.46 7.74 5.04
N LEU A 16 -17.17 9.00 5.39
CA LEU A 16 -17.85 9.71 6.48
C LEU A 16 -19.36 9.85 6.23
N GLN A 17 -19.76 10.18 5.00
CA GLN A 17 -21.16 10.28 4.61
C GLN A 17 -21.89 8.94 4.74
N GLU A 18 -21.25 7.84 4.34
CA GLU A 18 -21.80 6.49 4.51
C GLU A 18 -21.93 6.10 6.00
N GLN A 19 -20.91 6.40 6.81
CA GLN A 19 -20.94 6.16 8.25
C GLN A 19 -22.05 6.97 8.94
N LEU A 20 -22.22 8.25 8.59
CA LEU A 20 -23.32 9.08 9.07
C LEU A 20 -24.69 8.53 8.64
N GLY A 21 -24.79 8.06 7.40
CA GLY A 21 -25.98 7.37 6.89
C GLY A 21 -26.33 6.13 7.71
N ARG A 22 -25.32 5.31 8.06
CA ARG A 22 -25.49 4.13 8.93
C ARG A 22 -25.95 4.52 10.33
N VAL A 23 -25.32 5.51 10.95
CA VAL A 23 -25.71 6.00 12.29
C VAL A 23 -27.15 6.49 12.28
N ASN A 24 -27.56 7.24 11.24
CA ASN A 24 -28.93 7.71 11.11
C ASN A 24 -29.94 6.54 10.99
N ALA A 25 -29.61 5.53 10.18
CA ALA A 25 -30.43 4.32 10.08
C ALA A 25 -30.52 3.55 11.41
N MET A 26 -29.41 3.44 12.14
CA MET A 26 -29.38 2.84 13.48
C MET A 26 -30.30 3.60 14.44
N LEU A 27 -30.18 4.93 14.51
CA LEU A 27 -31.05 5.77 15.35
C LEU A 27 -32.53 5.59 15.01
N PHE A 28 -32.89 5.64 13.72
CA PHE A 28 -34.27 5.43 13.28
C PHE A 28 -34.81 4.08 13.72
N ASN A 29 -34.05 3.00 13.49
CA ASN A 29 -34.45 1.64 13.84
C ASN A 29 -34.52 1.42 15.36
N TYR A 30 -33.55 1.94 16.11
CA TYR A 30 -33.47 1.77 17.56
C TYR A 30 -34.57 2.56 18.26
N ILE A 31 -34.86 3.79 17.83
CA ILE A 31 -36.02 4.55 18.36
C ILE A 31 -37.31 3.81 18.07
N GLY A 32 -37.50 3.28 16.86
CA GLY A 32 -38.67 2.49 16.50
C GLY A 32 -38.81 1.22 17.35
N ALA A 33 -37.70 0.51 17.59
CA ALA A 33 -37.67 -0.66 18.46
C ALA A 33 -38.01 -0.29 19.91
N LEU A 34 -37.44 0.78 20.45
CA LEU A 34 -37.72 1.25 21.81
C LEU A 34 -39.19 1.67 21.99
N GLN A 35 -39.78 2.36 21.00
CA GLN A 35 -41.19 2.76 21.06
C GLN A 35 -42.14 1.56 20.98
N ARG A 36 -41.86 0.63 20.07
CA ARG A 36 -42.64 -0.62 19.94
C ARG A 36 -42.50 -1.48 21.19
N ASP A 37 -41.29 -1.51 21.76
CA ASP A 37 -40.94 -2.48 22.78
C ASP A 37 -40.98 -1.96 24.21
N ALA A 38 -41.26 -0.67 24.42
CA ALA A 38 -41.35 -0.04 25.73
C ALA A 38 -42.29 -0.81 26.68
N PRO A 39 -41.80 -1.24 27.86
CA PRO A 39 -42.68 -1.81 28.87
C PRO A 39 -43.63 -0.74 29.40
N PRO A 40 -44.89 -1.10 29.73
CA PRO A 40 -45.80 -0.16 30.37
C PRO A 40 -45.23 0.25 31.74
N SER A 41 -45.35 1.53 32.07
CA SER A 41 -44.84 2.10 33.32
C SER A 41 -46.00 2.64 34.17
N ALA A 42 -46.00 2.30 35.46
CA ALA A 42 -47.05 2.70 36.39
C ALA A 42 -46.76 4.10 36.92
N VAL A 43 -47.64 5.06 36.64
CA VAL A 43 -47.48 6.46 37.09
C VAL A 43 -47.90 6.63 38.55
N LYS A 44 -48.85 5.81 39.03
CA LYS A 44 -49.45 5.91 40.38
C LYS A 44 -49.50 4.59 41.16
N GLY A 45 -48.71 3.59 40.75
CA GLY A 45 -48.68 2.26 41.39
C GLY A 45 -49.80 1.31 40.95
N GLU A 46 -50.38 1.56 39.77
CA GLU A 46 -51.43 0.72 39.18
C GLU A 46 -50.86 -0.64 38.72
N PRO A 47 -51.60 -1.76 38.87
CA PRO A 47 -51.13 -3.06 38.43
C PRO A 47 -51.05 -3.09 36.90
N LEU A 48 -49.83 -3.26 36.38
CA LEU A 48 -49.55 -3.32 34.94
C LEU A 48 -49.77 -4.74 34.43
N ALA A 49 -50.68 -4.92 33.49
CA ALA A 49 -50.83 -6.16 32.74
C ALA A 49 -49.85 -6.15 31.56
N ALA A 50 -48.58 -6.48 31.80
CA ALA A 50 -47.62 -6.69 30.73
C ALA A 50 -47.68 -8.15 30.26
N GLN A 51 -47.92 -8.39 28.97
CA GLN A 51 -47.66 -9.71 28.39
C GLN A 51 -46.15 -9.98 28.45
N PRO A 52 -45.70 -11.15 28.91
CA PRO A 52 -44.29 -11.49 28.93
C PRO A 52 -43.76 -11.56 27.50
N LYS A 53 -42.76 -10.74 27.20
CA LYS A 53 -42.03 -10.82 25.93
C LYS A 53 -41.08 -12.01 25.98
N ALA A 54 -40.85 -12.63 24.82
CA ALA A 54 -39.94 -13.76 24.68
C ALA A 54 -38.45 -13.37 24.83
N TYR A 55 -38.15 -12.08 24.99
CA TYR A 55 -36.79 -11.53 25.07
C TYR A 55 -36.72 -10.38 26.09
N ASP A 56 -35.52 -10.13 26.58
CA ASP A 56 -35.21 -9.06 27.51
C ASP A 56 -35.01 -7.72 26.78
N VAL A 57 -35.98 -6.82 26.94
CA VAL A 57 -35.97 -5.47 26.35
C VAL A 57 -34.82 -4.62 26.92
N GLN A 58 -34.45 -4.81 28.19
CA GLN A 58 -33.37 -4.06 28.84
C GLN A 58 -32.04 -4.45 28.20
N ALA A 59 -31.73 -5.75 28.13
CA ALA A 59 -30.51 -6.25 27.52
C ALA A 59 -30.39 -5.86 26.03
N GLN A 60 -31.51 -5.87 25.30
CA GLN A 60 -31.51 -5.41 23.90
C GLN A 60 -31.24 -3.91 23.80
N SER A 61 -31.78 -3.10 24.71
CA SER A 61 -31.55 -1.65 24.75
C SER A 61 -30.10 -1.31 25.05
N GLU A 62 -29.46 -2.06 25.94
CA GLU A 62 -28.03 -1.92 26.23
C GLU A 62 -27.15 -2.28 25.03
N LEU A 63 -27.50 -3.34 24.29
CA LEU A 63 -26.80 -3.72 23.07
C LEU A 63 -26.92 -2.63 22.00
N MET A 64 -28.12 -2.11 21.77
CA MET A 64 -28.35 -0.98 20.84
C MET A 64 -27.53 0.26 21.24
N ALA A 65 -27.42 0.57 22.53
CA ALA A 65 -26.63 1.70 23.02
C ALA A 65 -25.12 1.50 22.82
N ARG A 66 -24.62 0.28 23.03
CA ARG A 66 -23.21 -0.08 22.77
C ARG A 66 -22.88 0.05 21.29
N ASP A 67 -23.69 -0.55 20.43
CA ASP A 67 -23.51 -0.50 18.97
C ASP A 67 -23.49 0.94 18.47
N LEU A 68 -24.42 1.78 18.95
CA LEU A 68 -24.46 3.20 18.59
C LEU A 68 -23.21 3.95 19.05
N THR A 69 -22.73 3.68 20.27
CA THR A 69 -21.52 4.33 20.80
C THR A 69 -20.29 3.93 20.00
N THR A 70 -20.15 2.66 19.64
CA THR A 70 -19.08 2.19 18.76
C THR A 70 -19.14 2.86 17.39
N ALA A 71 -20.32 2.95 16.77
CA ALA A 71 -20.48 3.64 15.49
C ALA A 71 -20.12 5.14 15.57
N LEU A 72 -20.45 5.81 16.67
CA LEU A 72 -20.06 7.22 16.90
C LEU A 72 -18.55 7.37 17.10
N GLN A 73 -17.90 6.45 17.79
CA GLN A 73 -16.44 6.44 17.94
C GLN A 73 -15.74 6.22 16.59
N GLU A 74 -16.29 5.37 15.72
CA GLU A 74 -15.77 5.19 14.36
C GLU A 74 -15.88 6.47 13.53
N VAL A 75 -17.01 7.19 13.63
CA VAL A 75 -17.19 8.51 13.00
C VAL A 75 -16.16 9.51 13.53
N GLU A 76 -16.01 9.63 14.85
CA GLU A 76 -15.01 10.51 15.47
C GLU A 76 -13.59 10.20 14.98
N SER A 77 -13.23 8.91 14.94
CA SER A 77 -11.92 8.49 14.45
C SER A 77 -11.69 8.85 12.98
N SER A 78 -12.76 8.89 12.18
CA SER A 78 -12.72 9.25 10.75
C SER A 78 -12.60 10.76 10.58
N ILE A 79 -13.27 11.55 11.43
CA ILE A 79 -13.12 13.01 11.49
C ILE A 79 -11.68 13.40 11.85
N LEU A 80 -11.08 12.73 12.83
CA LEU A 80 -9.69 12.99 13.24
C LEU A 80 -8.64 12.67 12.15
N ARG A 81 -9.01 11.87 11.15
CA ARG A 81 -8.15 11.55 9.99
C ARG A 81 -8.30 12.53 8.84
N LEU A 82 -9.26 13.47 8.90
CA LEU A 82 -9.44 14.44 7.83
C LEU A 82 -8.20 15.34 7.73
N PRO A 83 -7.69 15.59 6.51
CA PRO A 83 -6.57 16.48 6.32
C PRO A 83 -6.95 17.90 6.76
N PRO A 84 -5.98 18.69 7.28
CA PRO A 84 -6.23 20.07 7.63
C PRO A 84 -6.68 20.83 6.38
N MET A 85 -7.86 21.43 6.47
CA MET A 85 -8.33 22.33 5.42
C MET A 85 -7.50 23.62 5.47
N PRO A 86 -6.97 24.08 4.34
CA PRO A 86 -6.29 25.37 4.26
C PRO A 86 -7.28 26.51 4.51
N ALA A 87 -6.77 27.66 4.96
CA ALA A 87 -7.63 28.75 5.39
C ALA A 87 -8.28 29.48 4.20
N SER A 88 -7.75 29.31 2.99
CA SER A 88 -8.33 29.86 1.76
C SER A 88 -7.96 29.07 0.51
N GLU A 89 -8.77 29.20 -0.54
CA GLU A 89 -8.49 28.68 -1.89
C GLU A 89 -7.16 29.24 -2.46
N ALA A 90 -6.82 30.49 -2.11
CA ALA A 90 -5.55 31.08 -2.54
C ALA A 90 -4.33 30.35 -1.94
N GLU A 91 -4.43 29.88 -0.69
CA GLU A 91 -3.40 29.05 -0.06
C GLU A 91 -3.32 27.65 -0.68
N GLU A 92 -4.46 27.05 -1.04
CA GLU A 92 -4.49 25.77 -1.78
C GLU A 92 -3.74 25.88 -3.10
N VAL A 93 -4.07 26.91 -3.89
CA VAL A 93 -3.45 27.14 -5.18
C VAL A 93 -1.96 27.41 -5.02
N ALA A 94 -1.56 28.21 -4.02
CA ALA A 94 -0.15 28.47 -3.75
C ALA A 94 0.61 27.19 -3.36
N GLN A 95 0.05 26.36 -2.50
CA GLN A 95 0.62 25.06 -2.13
C GLN A 95 0.72 24.12 -3.33
N ALA A 96 -0.32 24.07 -4.17
CA ALA A 96 -0.34 23.27 -5.39
C ALA A 96 0.78 23.70 -6.35
N VAL A 97 0.97 25.01 -6.57
CA VAL A 97 2.05 25.54 -7.43
C VAL A 97 3.42 25.17 -6.87
N VAL A 98 3.62 25.30 -5.56
CA VAL A 98 4.89 24.89 -4.91
C VAL A 98 5.15 23.40 -5.10
N LEU A 99 4.13 22.56 -4.89
CA LEU A 99 4.25 21.11 -5.09
C LEU A 99 4.53 20.75 -6.56
N MET A 100 3.90 21.44 -7.51
CA MET A 100 4.16 21.25 -8.94
C MET A 100 5.61 21.60 -9.30
N GLN A 101 6.14 22.69 -8.74
CA GLN A 101 7.53 23.08 -8.96
C GLN A 101 8.49 22.06 -8.34
N GLN A 102 8.26 21.65 -7.10
CA GLN A 102 9.07 20.61 -6.43
C GLN A 102 9.05 19.29 -7.21
N ASN A 103 7.89 18.92 -7.76
CA ASN A 103 7.75 17.72 -8.57
C ASN A 103 8.55 17.83 -9.89
N ALA A 104 8.51 18.98 -10.55
CA ALA A 104 9.29 19.24 -11.74
C ALA A 104 10.80 19.18 -11.46
N ASP A 105 11.25 19.79 -10.37
CA ASP A 105 12.65 19.79 -9.95
C ASP A 105 13.14 18.37 -9.62
N ALA A 106 12.37 17.62 -8.83
CA ALA A 106 12.66 16.22 -8.50
C ALA A 106 12.69 15.32 -9.75
N SER A 107 11.79 15.56 -10.71
CA SER A 107 11.76 14.83 -11.98
C SER A 107 12.99 15.11 -12.84
N ALA A 108 13.46 16.36 -12.86
CA ALA A 108 14.68 16.74 -13.58
C ALA A 108 15.93 16.11 -12.95
N GLU A 109 16.02 16.13 -11.61
CA GLU A 109 17.11 15.49 -10.87
C GLU A 109 17.14 13.97 -11.15
N LEU A 110 15.99 13.30 -11.03
CA LEU A 110 15.86 11.88 -11.34
C LEU A 110 16.29 11.56 -12.78
N ALA A 111 15.92 12.39 -13.75
CA ALA A 111 16.32 12.21 -15.14
C ALA A 111 17.85 12.33 -15.33
N ALA A 112 18.48 13.29 -14.65
CA ALA A 112 19.93 13.46 -14.69
C ALA A 112 20.68 12.27 -14.07
N GLU A 113 20.21 11.79 -12.91
CA GLU A 113 20.78 10.61 -12.25
C GLU A 113 20.62 9.35 -13.11
N LEU A 114 19.45 9.16 -13.73
CA LEU A 114 19.21 8.04 -14.64
C LEU A 114 20.11 8.10 -15.86
N ALA A 115 20.35 9.29 -16.44
CA ALA A 115 21.27 9.46 -17.55
C ALA A 115 22.71 9.08 -17.13
N ALA A 116 23.16 9.53 -15.97
CA ALA A 116 24.48 9.19 -15.43
C ALA A 116 24.62 7.69 -15.13
N ALA A 117 23.59 7.06 -14.54
CA ALA A 117 23.55 5.64 -14.27
C ALA A 117 23.59 4.79 -15.55
N ARG A 118 22.83 5.19 -16.58
CA ARG A 118 22.86 4.54 -17.91
C ARG A 118 24.24 4.63 -18.56
N ALA A 119 24.89 5.79 -18.49
CA ALA A 119 26.24 5.95 -19.02
C ALA A 119 27.26 5.06 -18.29
N LYS A 120 27.17 4.96 -16.96
CA LYS A 120 28.02 4.04 -16.17
C LYS A 120 27.77 2.57 -16.54
N LEU A 121 26.50 2.19 -16.72
CA LEU A 121 26.13 0.83 -17.12
C LEU A 121 26.70 0.47 -18.49
N ALA A 122 26.60 1.38 -19.47
CA ALA A 122 27.18 1.16 -20.80
C ALA A 122 28.70 0.93 -20.72
N ARG A 123 29.43 1.77 -19.98
CA ARG A 123 30.89 1.60 -19.80
C ARG A 123 31.24 0.26 -19.14
N LEU A 124 30.44 -0.18 -18.18
CA LEU A 124 30.63 -1.46 -17.50
C LEU A 124 30.37 -2.63 -18.45
N GLN A 125 29.31 -2.55 -19.27
CA GLN A 125 29.02 -3.54 -20.31
C GLN A 125 30.14 -3.64 -21.35
N ASP A 126 30.67 -2.50 -21.82
CA ASP A 126 31.79 -2.46 -22.77
C ASP A 126 33.06 -3.09 -22.16
N ALA A 127 33.39 -2.74 -20.91
CA ALA A 127 34.54 -3.30 -20.21
C ALA A 127 34.41 -4.81 -19.99
N HIS A 128 33.20 -5.30 -19.65
CA HIS A 128 32.93 -6.72 -19.55
C HIS A 128 33.01 -7.43 -20.91
N GLY A 129 32.55 -6.80 -22.00
CA GLY A 129 32.69 -7.32 -23.36
C GLY A 129 34.16 -7.52 -23.73
N ALA A 130 34.98 -6.48 -23.55
CA ALA A 130 36.42 -6.55 -23.84
C ALA A 130 37.14 -7.63 -22.99
N LEU A 131 36.78 -7.76 -21.71
CA LEU A 131 37.36 -8.77 -20.83
C LEU A 131 36.93 -10.19 -21.21
N ALA A 132 35.67 -10.38 -21.64
CA ALA A 132 35.18 -11.66 -22.14
C ALA A 132 35.89 -12.06 -23.44
N GLU A 133 36.09 -11.13 -24.38
CA GLU A 133 36.85 -11.36 -25.61
C GLU A 133 38.31 -11.74 -25.30
N ALA A 134 38.97 -10.99 -24.42
CA ALA A 134 40.35 -11.30 -23.99
C ALA A 134 40.47 -12.69 -23.36
N ALA A 135 39.51 -13.08 -22.52
CA ALA A 135 39.47 -14.41 -21.90
C ALA A 135 39.28 -15.53 -22.94
N LEU A 136 38.42 -15.31 -23.96
CA LEU A 136 38.21 -16.26 -25.05
C LEU A 136 39.48 -16.42 -25.91
N CYS A 137 40.12 -15.31 -26.29
CA CYS A 137 41.38 -15.31 -27.04
C CYS A 137 42.49 -16.03 -26.27
N HIS A 138 42.65 -15.75 -24.97
CA HIS A 138 43.63 -16.42 -24.13
C HIS A 138 43.37 -17.93 -24.03
N ARG A 139 42.11 -18.34 -23.86
CA ARG A 139 41.74 -19.76 -23.81
C ARG A 139 41.97 -20.47 -25.14
N ALA A 140 41.67 -19.82 -26.26
CA ALA A 140 41.93 -20.36 -27.59
C ALA A 140 43.44 -20.53 -27.85
N ALA A 141 44.25 -19.54 -27.47
CA ALA A 141 45.71 -19.62 -27.57
C ALA A 141 46.30 -20.76 -26.71
N ALA A 142 45.83 -20.90 -25.46
CA ALA A 142 46.26 -21.99 -24.58
C ALA A 142 45.87 -23.38 -25.13
N ALA A 143 44.68 -23.51 -25.73
CA ALA A 143 44.26 -24.75 -26.38
C ALA A 143 45.09 -25.09 -27.63
N ALA A 144 45.45 -24.09 -28.43
CA ALA A 144 46.31 -24.26 -29.60
C ALA A 144 47.74 -24.69 -29.21
N ALA A 145 48.31 -24.08 -28.16
CA ALA A 145 49.62 -24.47 -27.62
C ALA A 145 49.61 -25.93 -27.11
N ALA A 146 48.60 -26.32 -26.33
CA ALA A 146 48.48 -27.70 -25.85
C ALA A 146 48.30 -28.72 -27.00
N ALA A 147 47.61 -28.34 -28.09
CA ALA A 147 47.48 -29.18 -29.27
C ALA A 147 48.82 -29.34 -30.01
N ALA A 148 49.62 -28.27 -30.12
CA ALA A 148 50.94 -28.31 -30.71
C ALA A 148 51.91 -29.18 -29.91
N ASP A 149 51.90 -29.06 -28.58
CA ASP A 149 52.71 -29.90 -27.68
C ASP A 149 52.33 -31.38 -27.78
N LYS A 150 51.03 -31.68 -27.86
CA LYS A 150 50.53 -33.06 -28.06
C LYS A 150 50.95 -33.63 -29.41
N ALA A 151 50.93 -32.83 -30.48
CA ALA A 151 51.38 -33.23 -31.81
C ALA A 151 52.91 -33.49 -31.84
N ALA A 152 53.70 -32.65 -31.16
CA ALA A 152 55.14 -32.83 -31.03
C ALA A 152 55.49 -34.10 -30.23
N ALA A 153 54.77 -34.38 -29.14
CA ALA A 153 54.96 -35.61 -28.35
C ALA A 153 54.60 -36.88 -29.16
N ALA A 154 53.52 -36.85 -29.96
CA ALA A 154 53.15 -37.97 -30.82
C ALA A 154 54.19 -38.23 -31.92
N ALA A 155 54.78 -37.19 -32.49
CA ALA A 155 55.84 -37.30 -33.50
C ALA A 155 57.16 -37.86 -32.91
N ALA A 156 57.46 -37.58 -31.64
CA ALA A 156 58.61 -38.13 -30.94
C ALA A 156 58.43 -39.62 -30.59
N ALA A 157 57.22 -40.04 -30.18
CA ALA A 157 56.91 -41.44 -29.87
C ALA A 157 56.94 -42.36 -31.11
N GLY A 158 56.63 -41.84 -32.30
CA GLY A 158 56.68 -42.60 -33.55
C GLY A 158 58.09 -42.88 -34.10
N LYS A 159 59.14 -42.24 -33.56
CA LYS A 159 60.54 -42.43 -34.01
C LYS A 159 61.35 -43.41 -33.17
N GLY A 160 60.79 -43.98 -32.11
CA GLY A 160 61.47 -44.92 -31.20
C GLY A 160 61.12 -46.40 -31.38
N GLY A 161 60.32 -46.74 -32.39
CA GLY A 161 59.83 -48.10 -32.64
C GLY A 161 60.21 -48.62 -34.02
N THR A 162 61.50 -48.82 -34.27
CA THR A 162 62.05 -49.67 -35.32
C THR A 162 63.30 -50.34 -34.81
#